data_AF-A0AA87ZPI5-F1
#
_entry.id   AF-A0AA87ZPI5-F1
#
_cell.length_a   1.000
_cell.length_b   1.000
_cell.length_c   1.000
_cell.angle_alpha   90.00
_cell.angle_beta   90.00
_cell.angle_gamma   90.00
#
_symmetry.space_group_name_H-M   'P 1'
#
loop_
_entity.id
_entity.type
_entity.pdbx_description
1 polymer ?
#
loop_
_entity_poly.entity_id
_entity_poly.type
_entity_poly.pdbx_seq_one_letter_code
_entity_poly.pdbx_strand_id
1 'polypeptide(L)'
;MVSSLINANPVVYEKKERRVRGAPSDVDEYVVEPIDQQEFINHIRDIKDPEHPYSLEELKVITEDAIEVDDRHSYVRVTFTPTVEHCSMATIIGLCIRVKLIRSLPSRYKVQ
;
A
#
# COMPACT_ATOMS: atom_id res chain seq x y z
N MET A 1 38.72 9.73 -5.28
CA MET A 1 37.51 9.60 -6.11
C MET A 1 36.33 9.92 -5.25
N VAL A 2 35.48 10.84 -5.70
CA VAL A 2 34.37 11.41 -4.93
C VAL A 2 33.41 10.29 -4.57
N SER A 3 33.26 10.01 -3.27
CA SER A 3 32.17 9.19 -2.77
C SER A 3 30.88 9.91 -3.13
N SER A 4 30.25 9.48 -4.21
CA SER A 4 28.93 9.93 -4.63
C SER A 4 28.02 9.90 -3.41
N LEU A 5 27.38 11.03 -3.10
CA LEU A 5 26.46 11.15 -1.98
C LEU A 5 25.30 10.17 -2.20
N ILE A 6 25.40 8.97 -1.64
CA ILE A 6 24.45 7.85 -1.81
C ILE A 6 23.12 8.11 -1.07
N ASN A 7 22.91 9.32 -0.58
CA ASN A 7 21.75 9.68 0.21
C ASN A 7 21.28 11.08 -0.19
N ALA A 8 20.76 11.19 -1.42
CA ALA A 8 19.91 12.31 -1.77
C ALA A 8 18.59 12.13 -1.00
N ASN A 9 18.14 13.18 -0.32
CA ASN A 9 16.84 13.19 0.36
C ASN A 9 15.76 12.70 -0.64
N PRO A 10 14.91 11.72 -0.29
CA PRO A 10 13.94 11.19 -1.23
C PRO A 10 12.97 12.28 -1.70
N VAL A 11 12.51 12.15 -2.95
CA VAL A 11 11.46 13.01 -3.49
C VAL A 11 10.15 12.70 -2.77
N VAL A 12 9.62 13.68 -2.05
CA VAL A 12 8.34 13.56 -1.32
C VAL A 12 7.22 14.11 -2.20
N TYR A 13 6.19 13.30 -2.40
CA TYR A 13 4.99 13.64 -3.17
C TYR A 13 3.85 14.02 -2.23
N GLU A 14 2.97 14.90 -2.70
CA GLU A 14 1.73 15.22 -1.97
C GLU A 14 0.83 13.98 -1.90
N LYS A 15 0.31 13.71 -0.70
CA LYS A 15 -0.68 12.64 -0.50
C LYS A 15 -1.96 12.97 -1.23
N LYS A 16 -2.58 11.96 -1.82
CA LYS A 16 -3.89 12.12 -2.43
C LYS A 16 -4.94 12.27 -1.33
N GLU A 17 -5.90 13.16 -1.54
CA GLU A 17 -6.98 13.37 -0.58
C GLU A 17 -7.74 12.06 -0.34
N ARG A 18 -7.95 11.70 0.93
CA ARG A 18 -8.61 10.44 1.28
C ARG A 18 -10.07 10.53 0.87
N ARG A 19 -10.46 9.75 -0.14
CA ARG A 19 -11.87 9.54 -0.45
C ARG A 19 -12.45 8.67 0.66
N VAL A 20 -13.24 9.29 1.54
CA VAL A 20 -14.06 8.56 2.50
C VAL A 20 -15.21 7.96 1.69
N ARG A 21 -15.35 6.63 1.69
CA ARG A 21 -16.55 5.98 1.14
C ARG A 21 -17.75 6.63 1.84
N GLY A 22 -18.63 7.28 1.07
CA GLY A 22 -19.84 7.88 1.60
C GLY A 22 -20.68 6.82 2.31
N ALA A 23 -21.34 7.21 3.40
CA ALA A 23 -22.24 6.31 4.10
C ALA A 23 -23.25 5.71 3.08
N PRO A 24 -23.54 4.40 3.16
CA PRO A 24 -24.48 3.78 2.25
C PRO A 24 -25.85 4.47 2.34
N SER A 25 -26.26 5.10 1.24
CA SER A 25 -27.64 5.51 1.01
C SER A 25 -28.40 4.27 0.52
N ASP A 26 -29.28 3.72 1.36
CA ASP A 26 -30.29 2.73 0.99
C ASP A 26 -29.79 1.38 0.41
N VAL A 27 -28.65 0.84 0.88
CA VAL A 27 -28.27 -0.56 0.59
C VAL A 27 -28.63 -1.49 1.73
N ASP A 28 -29.20 -2.64 1.35
CA ASP A 28 -29.57 -3.77 2.20
C ASP A 28 -28.39 -4.19 3.09
N GLU A 29 -28.55 -4.05 4.42
CA GLU A 29 -27.52 -4.30 5.45
C GLU A 29 -26.97 -5.74 5.40
N TYR A 30 -27.71 -6.67 4.78
CA TYR A 30 -27.31 -8.07 4.65
C TYR A 30 -26.39 -8.36 3.46
N VAL A 31 -26.16 -7.39 2.55
CA VAL A 31 -25.27 -7.57 1.41
C VAL A 31 -23.84 -7.23 1.81
N VAL A 32 -22.96 -8.23 1.77
CA VAL A 32 -21.53 -8.02 2.00
C VAL A 32 -20.96 -7.21 0.82
N GLU A 33 -20.52 -5.99 1.09
CA GLU A 33 -19.83 -5.19 0.09
C GLU A 33 -18.49 -5.84 -0.28
N PRO A 34 -18.16 -5.93 -1.58
CA PRO A 34 -16.85 -6.38 -2.01
C PRO A 34 -15.78 -5.35 -1.63
N ILE A 35 -14.62 -5.86 -1.21
CA ILE A 35 -13.45 -5.02 -0.92
C ILE A 35 -12.87 -4.56 -2.27
N ASP A 36 -12.68 -3.25 -2.41
CA ASP A 36 -12.10 -2.65 -3.61
C ASP A 36 -10.63 -2.27 -3.42
N GLN A 37 -9.99 -1.91 -4.53
CA GLN A 37 -8.61 -1.44 -4.56
C GLN A 37 -8.36 -0.20 -3.67
N GLN A 38 -9.38 0.66 -3.49
CA GLN A 38 -9.28 1.85 -2.64
C GLN A 38 -9.21 1.49 -1.16
N GLU A 39 -9.93 0.45 -0.73
CA GLU A 39 -9.85 -0.06 0.63
C GLU A 39 -8.47 -0.65 0.92
N PHE A 40 -7.90 -1.38 -0.04
CA PHE A 40 -6.53 -1.91 0.06
C PHE A 40 -5.47 -0.81 0.19
N ILE A 41 -5.46 0.19 -0.70
CA ILE A 41 -4.47 1.27 -0.64
C ILE A 41 -4.61 2.04 0.69
N ASN A 42 -5.83 2.24 1.18
CA ASN A 42 -6.09 2.90 2.46
C ASN A 42 -5.48 2.17 3.66
N HIS A 43 -5.32 0.85 3.59
CA HIS A 43 -4.67 0.08 4.67
C HIS A 43 -3.14 0.22 4.68
N ILE A 44 -2.51 0.42 3.53
CA ILE A 44 -1.04 0.31 3.37
C ILE A 44 -0.35 1.64 3.06
N ARG A 45 -1.08 2.64 2.58
CA ARG A 45 -0.54 3.97 2.23
C ARG A 45 0.16 4.67 3.38
N ASP A 46 -0.31 4.46 4.62
CA ASP A 46 0.20 5.12 5.83
C ASP A 46 1.36 4.33 6.49
N ILE A 47 1.76 3.18 5.93
CA ILE A 47 2.97 2.47 6.37
C ILE A 47 4.15 3.42 6.19
N LYS A 48 4.97 3.53 7.24
CA LYS A 48 6.19 4.33 7.22
C LYS A 48 7.33 3.53 6.60
N ASP A 49 8.13 4.24 5.82
CA ASP A 49 9.37 3.71 5.31
C ASP A 49 10.34 3.41 6.46
N PRO A 50 11.08 2.29 6.43
CA PRO A 50 12.01 1.94 7.50
C PRO A 50 13.24 2.86 7.56
N GLU A 51 13.59 3.56 6.47
CA GLU A 51 14.76 4.42 6.37
C GLU A 51 14.39 5.90 6.54
N HIS A 52 13.15 6.28 6.22
CA HIS A 52 12.68 7.66 6.22
C HIS A 52 11.39 7.87 7.04
N PRO A 53 11.16 9.07 7.61
CA PRO A 53 9.93 9.38 8.37
C PRO A 53 8.67 9.52 7.48
N TYR A 54 8.80 9.29 6.18
CA TYR A 54 7.73 9.42 5.19
C TYR A 54 6.99 8.09 5.01
N SER A 55 5.78 8.18 4.49
CA SER A 55 4.93 7.03 4.18
C SER A 55 5.19 6.49 2.77
N LEU A 56 4.81 5.23 2.53
CA LEU A 56 5.00 4.59 1.23
C LEU A 56 4.29 5.34 0.09
N GLU A 57 3.16 5.98 0.37
CA GLU A 57 2.46 6.86 -0.59
C GLU A 57 3.25 8.14 -0.88
N GLU A 58 3.74 8.81 0.17
CA GLU A 58 4.57 10.03 0.05
C GLU A 58 5.85 9.79 -0.74
N LEU A 59 6.37 8.56 -0.74
CA LEU A 59 7.57 8.19 -1.48
C LEU A 59 7.29 7.58 -2.86
N LYS A 60 6.01 7.49 -3.28
CA LYS A 60 5.57 6.73 -4.47
C LYS A 60 6.10 5.29 -4.51
N VAL A 61 6.38 4.71 -3.35
CA VAL A 61 6.73 3.29 -3.24
C VAL A 61 5.51 2.43 -3.59
N ILE A 62 4.32 2.92 -3.27
CA ILE A 62 3.06 2.29 -3.64
C ILE A 62 2.12 3.29 -4.30
N THR A 63 1.39 2.82 -5.31
CA THR A 63 0.37 3.58 -6.03
C THR A 63 -0.91 2.76 -6.12
N GLU A 64 -2.05 3.42 -6.36
CA GLU A 64 -3.33 2.73 -6.57
C GLU A 64 -3.18 1.68 -7.68
N ASP A 65 -2.71 2.08 -8.86
CA ASP A 65 -2.58 1.23 -10.05
C ASP A 65 -1.66 0.01 -9.86
N ALA A 66 -0.83 -0.01 -8.82
CA ALA A 66 0.06 -1.12 -8.51
C ALA A 66 -0.60 -2.25 -7.67
N ILE A 67 -1.86 -2.06 -7.28
CA ILE A 67 -2.66 -3.03 -6.54
C ILE A 67 -3.70 -3.65 -7.47
N GLU A 68 -3.70 -4.97 -7.57
CA GLU A 68 -4.72 -5.73 -8.27
C GLU A 68 -5.50 -6.58 -7.28
N VAL A 69 -6.83 -6.44 -7.28
CA VAL A 69 -7.74 -7.13 -6.36
C VAL A 69 -8.68 -8.02 -7.16
N ASP A 70 -8.79 -9.28 -6.74
CA ASP A 70 -9.78 -10.23 -7.22
C ASP A 70 -10.55 -10.80 -6.03
N ASP A 71 -11.68 -10.16 -5.68
CA ASP A 71 -12.52 -10.58 -4.56
C ASP A 71 -13.14 -11.98 -4.79
N ARG A 72 -13.42 -12.35 -6.05
CA ARG A 72 -14.02 -13.66 -6.40
C ARG A 72 -13.07 -14.80 -6.08
N HIS A 73 -11.79 -14.65 -6.40
CA HIS A 73 -10.75 -15.61 -6.05
C HIS A 73 -10.10 -15.33 -4.68
N SER A 74 -10.57 -14.28 -3.98
CA SER A 74 -10.01 -13.78 -2.72
C SER A 74 -8.49 -13.63 -2.81
N TYR A 75 -8.05 -12.89 -3.82
CA TYR A 75 -6.64 -12.71 -4.15
C TYR A 75 -6.31 -11.23 -4.27
N VAL A 76 -5.15 -10.85 -3.77
CA VAL A 76 -4.58 -9.51 -3.99
C VAL A 76 -3.12 -9.65 -4.41
N ARG A 77 -2.74 -8.87 -5.42
CA ARG A 77 -1.36 -8.69 -5.83
C ARG A 77 -0.95 -7.25 -5.57
N VAL A 78 0.15 -7.05 -4.84
CA VAL A 78 0.70 -5.73 -4.58
C VAL A 78 2.06 -5.59 -5.21
N THR A 79 2.18 -4.69 -6.18
CA THR A 79 3.46 -4.28 -6.75
C THR A 79 3.93 -3.01 -6.03
N PHE A 80 5.19 -2.96 -5.64
CA PHE A 80 5.79 -1.77 -5.04
C PHE A 80 7.17 -1.52 -5.63
N THR A 81 7.57 -0.26 -5.68
CA THR A 81 8.85 0.16 -6.27
C THR A 81 9.71 0.77 -5.17
N PRO A 82 10.81 0.11 -4.74
CA PRO A 82 11.69 0.69 -3.73
C PRO A 82 12.32 1.99 -4.24
N THR A 83 12.58 2.92 -3.33
CA THR A 83 13.10 4.26 -3.64
C THR A 83 14.55 4.26 -4.15
N VAL A 84 15.32 3.18 -3.93
CA VAL A 84 16.73 3.05 -4.32
C VAL A 84 17.03 1.66 -4.90
N GLU A 85 17.83 1.61 -5.96
CA GLU A 85 18.10 0.41 -6.79
C GLU A 85 18.88 -0.72 -6.08
N HIS A 86 19.36 -0.50 -4.85
CA HIS A 86 20.06 -1.48 -4.02
C HIS A 86 19.47 -1.59 -2.60
N CYS A 87 18.15 -1.49 -2.48
CA CYS A 87 17.48 -1.47 -1.19
C CYS A 87 17.47 -2.87 -0.55
N SER A 88 18.36 -3.09 0.42
CA SER A 88 18.28 -4.23 1.35
C SER A 88 16.98 -4.24 2.18
N MET A 89 16.23 -3.13 2.18
CA MET A 89 14.95 -2.95 2.87
C MET A 89 13.72 -3.27 2.01
N ALA A 90 13.86 -3.60 0.72
CA ALA A 90 12.71 -3.98 -0.12
C ALA A 90 11.94 -5.17 0.47
N THR A 91 12.66 -6.15 1.02
CA THR A 91 12.06 -7.28 1.73
C THR A 91 11.30 -6.84 2.99
N ILE A 92 11.81 -5.85 3.73
CA ILE A 92 11.15 -5.33 4.93
C ILE A 92 9.87 -4.58 4.54
N ILE A 93 9.91 -3.74 3.50
CA ILE A 93 8.73 -3.05 2.98
C ILE A 93 7.66 -4.08 2.57
N GLY A 94 8.04 -5.10 1.80
CA GLY A 94 7.13 -6.19 1.41
C GLY A 94 6.55 -6.95 2.61
N LEU A 95 7.35 -7.23 3.64
CA LEU A 95 6.88 -7.85 4.89
C LEU A 95 5.91 -6.94 5.65
N CYS A 96 6.21 -5.63 5.76
CA CYS A 96 5.33 -4.66 6.40
C CYS A 96 3.97 -4.59 5.71
N ILE A 97 3.96 -4.51 4.37
CA ILE A 97 2.72 -4.55 3.56
C ILE A 97 1.96 -5.84 3.82
N ARG A 98 2.63 -6.99 3.71
CA ARG A 98 2.01 -8.30 3.90
C ARG A 98 1.37 -8.46 5.28
N VAL A 99 2.10 -8.12 6.33
CA VAL A 99 1.61 -8.22 7.72
C VAL A 99 0.45 -7.26 7.95
N LYS A 100 0.51 -6.03 7.40
CA LYS A 100 -0.59 -5.06 7.52
C LYS A 100 -1.86 -5.58 6.86
N LEU A 101 -1.76 -6.11 5.64
CA LEU A 101 -2.90 -6.65 4.91
C LEU A 101 -3.50 -7.89 5.59
N ILE A 102 -2.67 -8.83 6.05
CA ILE A 102 -3.14 -10.02 6.79
C ILE A 102 -3.90 -9.64 8.07
N ARG A 103 -3.52 -8.55 8.74
CA ARG A 103 -4.18 -8.09 9.98
C ARG A 103 -5.42 -7.24 9.74
N SER A 104 -5.55 -6.62 8.57
CA SER A 104 -6.63 -5.69 8.25
C SER A 104 -7.73 -6.31 7.39
N LEU A 105 -7.44 -7.39 6.67
CA LEU A 105 -8.39 -8.00 5.73
C LEU A 105 -8.98 -9.30 6.26
N PRO A 106 -10.13 -9.74 5.70
CA PRO A 106 -10.69 -11.05 5.98
C PRO A 106 -9.70 -12.17 5.62
N SER A 107 -9.64 -13.23 6.44
CA SER A 107 -8.72 -14.36 6.30
C SER A 107 -8.83 -15.15 4.98
N ARG A 108 -9.91 -14.93 4.21
CA ARG A 108 -10.09 -15.50 2.86
C ARG A 108 -9.06 -14.98 1.86
N TYR A 109 -8.52 -13.77 2.07
CA TYR A 109 -7.63 -13.12 1.12
C TYR A 109 -6.21 -13.70 1.13
N LYS A 110 -5.74 -14.08 -0.05
CA LYS A 110 -4.35 -14.47 -0.31
C LYS A 110 -3.56 -13.25 -0.79
N VAL A 111 -2.58 -12.84 0.00
CA VAL A 111 -1.70 -11.70 -0.30
C VAL A 111 -0.44 -12.18 -1.00
N GLN A 112 -0.19 -11.65 -2.21
CA GLN A 112 1.02 -11.92 -3.01
C GLN A 112 1.82 -10.65 -3.29
#